data_AF-A0A955DG44-F1
#
_entry.id   AF-A0A955DG44-F1
#
_cell.length_a   1.000
_cell.length_b   1.000
_cell.length_c   1.000
_cell.angle_alpha   90.00
_cell.angle_beta   90.00
_cell.angle_gamma   90.00
#
_symmetry.space_group_name_H-M   'P 1'
#
loop_
_entity.id
_entity.type
_entity.pdbx_description
1 polymer ?
#
loop_
_entity_poly.entity_id
_entity_poly.type
_entity_poly.pdbx_seq_one_letter_code
_entity_poly.pdbx_strand_id
1 'polypeptide(L)'
;MRGRTYGCGLVLAIGLNAGVGHAGSGEVWGLKSQGSFAAPPTHLFRFHADGTDFIDVGAVQIGGEDVVLDGLAITADGTLHAFELLASGSRHVVIDPDTLVA
;
A
#
# COMPACT_ATOMS: atom_id res chain seq x y z
N MET A 1 25.43 -57.25 10.67
CA MET A 1 24.13 -56.65 10.30
C MET A 1 24.33 -55.14 10.23
N ARG A 2 24.30 -54.58 9.02
CA ARG A 2 24.62 -53.16 8.74
C ARG A 2 23.33 -52.35 8.77
N GLY A 3 23.33 -51.22 9.48
CA GLY A 3 22.26 -50.22 9.42
C GLY A 3 22.88 -48.83 9.28
N ARG A 4 23.00 -48.35 8.04
CA ARG A 4 23.34 -46.98 7.69
C ARG A 4 22.45 -46.60 6.52
N THR A 5 21.59 -45.61 6.70
CA THR A 5 20.96 -44.89 5.59
C THR A 5 20.85 -43.42 5.96
N TYR A 6 21.63 -42.60 5.26
CA TYR A 6 21.46 -41.16 5.16
C TYR A 6 20.47 -40.90 4.02
N GLY A 7 19.60 -39.90 4.16
CA GLY A 7 18.67 -39.51 3.11
C GLY A 7 18.12 -38.11 3.36
N CYS A 8 18.91 -37.11 2.98
CA CYS A 8 18.50 -35.71 2.88
C CYS A 8 17.62 -35.60 1.61
N GLY A 9 16.31 -35.37 1.80
CA GLY A 9 15.36 -35.24 0.70
C GLY A 9 14.96 -33.78 0.50
N LEU A 10 15.76 -33.04 -0.28
CA LEU A 10 15.34 -31.78 -0.90
C LEU A 10 14.32 -32.14 -2.00
N VAL A 11 13.06 -31.74 -1.84
CA VAL A 11 12.10 -31.75 -2.94
C VAL A 11 11.97 -30.32 -3.47
N LEU A 12 12.65 -30.06 -4.58
CA LEU A 12 12.44 -28.91 -5.44
C LEU A 12 11.34 -29.28 -6.45
N ALA A 13 10.23 -28.55 -6.45
CA ALA A 13 9.28 -28.54 -7.57
C ALA A 13 9.30 -27.15 -8.21
N ILE A 14 9.62 -27.13 -9.49
CA ILE A 14 9.82 -25.97 -10.36
C ILE A 14 8.46 -25.63 -11.01
N GLY A 15 8.18 -24.34 -11.18
CA GLY A 15 6.84 -23.79 -11.47
C GLY A 15 6.27 -23.94 -12.87
N LEU A 16 5.08 -23.37 -13.11
CA LEU A 16 4.82 -22.23 -14.01
C LEU A 16 3.32 -21.85 -14.03
N ASN A 17 3.05 -20.55 -13.88
CA ASN A 17 1.91 -19.71 -14.30
C ASN A 17 0.51 -20.29 -14.59
N ALA A 18 -0.48 -19.76 -13.88
CA ALA A 18 -1.70 -19.24 -14.49
C ALA A 18 -2.17 -18.02 -13.69
N GLY A 19 -2.23 -16.86 -14.34
CA GLY A 19 -2.78 -15.64 -13.76
C GLY A 19 -4.21 -15.88 -13.28
N VAL A 20 -4.44 -15.59 -12.01
CA VAL A 20 -5.76 -15.28 -11.49
C VAL A 20 -5.62 -13.87 -10.96
N GLY A 21 -6.17 -12.90 -11.69
CA GLY A 21 -6.33 -11.55 -11.18
C GLY A 21 -7.08 -11.65 -9.86
N HIS A 22 -6.39 -11.39 -8.76
CA HIS A 22 -7.00 -11.35 -7.45
C HIS A 22 -7.21 -9.88 -7.12
N ALA A 23 -8.44 -9.42 -7.32
CA ALA A 23 -8.93 -8.27 -6.58
C ALA A 23 -8.83 -8.63 -5.09
N GLY A 24 -7.76 -8.22 -4.44
CA GLY A 24 -7.42 -8.62 -3.08
C GLY A 24 -5.92 -8.82 -2.86
N SER A 25 -5.05 -7.92 -3.35
CA SER A 25 -3.78 -7.80 -2.61
C SER A 25 -4.20 -7.57 -1.16
N GLY A 26 -3.82 -8.47 -0.27
CA GLY A 26 -4.25 -8.45 1.13
C GLY A 26 -3.56 -7.29 1.81
N GLU A 27 -3.73 -6.09 1.30
CA GLU A 27 -3.08 -4.86 1.67
C GLU A 27 -4.17 -3.87 2.07
N VAL A 28 -3.95 -3.25 3.20
CA VAL A 28 -4.77 -2.17 3.69
C VAL A 28 -3.98 -0.90 3.52
N TRP A 29 -4.58 0.07 2.83
CA TRP A 29 -4.02 1.39 2.62
C TRP A 29 -4.64 2.38 3.59
N GLY A 30 -3.85 3.37 4.02
CA GLY A 30 -4.32 4.41 4.90
C GLY A 30 -3.56 5.72 4.72
N LEU A 31 -4.18 6.80 5.19
CA LEU A 31 -3.59 8.12 5.27
C LEU A 31 -3.32 8.47 6.73
N LYS A 32 -2.20 9.15 6.98
CA LYS A 32 -1.82 9.65 8.29
C LYS A 32 -1.33 11.08 8.20
N SER A 33 -2.04 12.01 8.83
CA SER A 33 -1.54 13.40 8.99
C SER A 33 -0.51 13.47 10.12
N GLN A 34 0.46 14.36 9.98
CA GLN A 34 1.42 14.64 11.05
C GLN A 34 0.82 15.58 12.10
N GLY A 35 0.93 15.22 13.38
CA GLY A 35 0.58 16.12 14.49
C GLY A 35 -0.92 16.43 14.59
N SER A 36 -1.29 17.70 14.41
CA SER A 36 -2.71 18.11 14.42
C SER A 36 -3.40 17.61 13.17
N PHE A 37 -4.61 17.07 13.30
CA PHE A 37 -5.41 16.39 12.26
C PHE A 37 -5.59 17.11 10.90
N ALA A 38 -5.11 18.34 10.72
CA ALA A 38 -5.26 19.17 9.53
C ALA A 38 -3.97 19.90 9.09
N ALA A 39 -2.78 19.41 9.46
CA ALA A 39 -1.50 19.97 8.99
C ALA A 39 -0.84 19.04 7.96
N PRO A 40 -0.30 19.58 6.86
CA PRO A 40 0.61 18.82 5.99
C PRO A 40 1.88 18.39 6.75
N PRO A 41 2.55 17.33 6.29
CA PRO A 41 2.15 16.43 5.21
C PRO A 41 1.16 15.35 5.66
N THR A 42 0.37 14.86 4.70
CA THR A 42 -0.32 13.58 4.81
C THR A 42 0.55 12.48 4.23
N HIS A 43 0.85 11.46 5.03
CA HIS A 43 1.57 10.27 4.60
C HIS A 43 0.63 9.17 4.13
N LEU A 44 0.99 8.54 3.03
CA LEU A 44 0.40 7.28 2.58
C LEU A 44 1.15 6.13 3.24
N PHE A 45 0.41 5.16 3.78
CA PHE A 45 0.98 3.93 4.30
C PHE A 45 0.19 2.73 3.84
N ARG A 46 0.84 1.56 3.88
CA ARG A 46 0.19 0.27 3.67
C ARG A 46 0.70 -0.78 4.64
N PHE A 47 -0.09 -1.82 4.83
CA PHE A 47 0.28 -3.00 5.59
C PHE A 47 -0.52 -4.21 5.09
N HIS A 48 -0.06 -5.42 5.38
CA HIS A 48 -0.83 -6.61 5.05
C HIS A 48 -2.09 -6.70 5.91
N ALA A 49 -3.19 -7.27 5.39
CA ALA A 49 -4.48 -7.38 6.06
C ALA A 49 -4.43 -8.24 7.33
N ASP A 50 -3.37 -9.04 7.50
CA ASP A 50 -3.07 -9.78 8.73
C ASP A 50 -2.37 -8.92 9.82
N GLY A 51 -2.08 -7.65 9.50
CA GLY A 51 -1.43 -6.68 10.38
C GLY A 51 0.10 -6.66 10.29
N THR A 52 0.70 -7.46 9.41
CA THR A 52 2.17 -7.49 9.21
C THR A 52 2.65 -6.46 8.19
N ASP A 53 3.97 -6.28 8.11
CA ASP A 53 4.65 -5.49 7.07
C ASP A 53 4.11 -4.07 6.87
N PHE A 54 4.02 -3.31 7.97
CA PHE A 54 3.77 -1.88 7.90
C PHE A 54 4.87 -1.16 7.10
N ILE A 55 4.45 -0.41 6.09
CA ILE A 55 5.30 0.39 5.23
C ILE A 55 4.73 1.81 5.19
N ASP A 56 5.52 2.77 5.67
CA ASP A 56 5.31 4.19 5.38
C ASP A 56 5.81 4.43 3.95
N VAL A 57 4.90 4.72 3.03
CA VAL A 57 5.24 4.95 1.62
C VAL A 57 5.86 6.34 1.48
N GLY A 58 5.28 7.33 2.17
CA GLY A 58 5.81 8.69 2.25
C GLY A 58 4.74 9.77 2.17
N ALA A 59 5.18 11.03 2.17
CA ALA A 59 4.32 12.21 2.06
C ALA A 59 3.75 12.34 0.64
N VAL A 60 2.43 12.55 0.55
CA VAL A 60 1.75 12.80 -0.73
C VAL A 60 1.89 14.27 -1.10
N GLN A 61 2.20 14.53 -2.38
CA GLN A 61 2.45 15.87 -2.90
C GLN A 61 1.56 16.18 -4.11
N ILE A 62 1.19 17.46 -4.24
CA ILE A 62 0.48 17.98 -5.43
C ILE A 62 1.23 19.21 -5.92
N GLY A 63 1.74 19.16 -7.15
CA GLY A 63 2.57 20.23 -7.69
C GLY A 63 3.90 20.45 -6.94
N GLY A 64 4.38 19.44 -6.21
CA GLY A 64 5.60 19.49 -5.40
C GLY A 64 5.42 20.02 -3.97
N GLU A 65 4.19 20.34 -3.57
CA GLU A 65 3.86 20.80 -2.22
C GLU A 65 3.19 19.67 -1.42
N ASP A 66 3.51 19.59 -0.12
CA ASP A 66 2.88 18.66 0.82
C ASP A 66 1.42 19.06 1.09
N VAL A 67 0.52 18.08 1.10
CA VAL A 67 -0.94 18.34 1.19
C VAL A 67 -1.62 17.67 2.39
N VAL A 68 -2.81 18.17 2.72
CA VAL A 68 -3.74 17.51 3.66
C VAL A 68 -4.75 16.71 2.86
N LEU A 69 -4.81 15.39 3.07
CA LEU A 69 -5.77 14.51 2.41
C LEU A 69 -6.67 13.82 3.43
N ASP A 70 -7.92 13.57 3.05
CA ASP A 70 -8.90 12.78 3.79
C ASP A 70 -9.72 11.89 2.86
N GLY A 71 -10.45 10.92 3.43
CA GLY A 71 -11.41 10.10 2.70
C GLY A 71 -10.77 9.15 1.69
N LEU A 72 -9.72 8.44 2.09
CA LEU A 72 -9.05 7.46 1.23
C LEU A 72 -10.02 6.34 0.81
N ALA A 73 -10.10 6.09 -0.49
CA ALA A 73 -10.80 4.97 -1.10
C ALA A 73 -9.90 4.27 -2.11
N ILE A 74 -10.13 2.98 -2.33
CA ILE A 74 -9.41 2.17 -3.31
C ILE A 74 -10.42 1.46 -4.22
N THR A 75 -10.16 1.48 -5.52
CA THR A 75 -10.94 0.72 -6.53
C THR A 75 -10.46 -0.72 -6.63
N ALA A 76 -11.23 -1.56 -7.33
CA ALA A 76 -10.88 -2.98 -7.52
C ALA A 76 -9.58 -3.20 -8.30
N ASP A 77 -9.14 -2.22 -9.10
CA ASP A 77 -7.87 -2.24 -9.83
C ASP A 77 -6.69 -1.64 -9.04
N GLY A 78 -6.91 -1.22 -7.79
CA GLY A 78 -5.88 -0.68 -6.91
C GLY A 78 -5.68 0.84 -6.99
N THR A 79 -6.47 1.56 -7.79
CA THR A 79 -6.38 3.02 -7.89
C THR A 79 -6.81 3.68 -6.57
N LEU A 80 -5.97 4.57 -6.04
CA LEU A 80 -6.22 5.29 -4.80
C LEU A 80 -6.86 6.65 -5.07
N HIS A 81 -7.96 6.92 -4.37
CA HIS A 81 -8.70 8.18 -4.43
C HIS A 81 -8.76 8.82 -3.06
N ALA A 82 -8.65 10.15 -3.01
CA ALA A 82 -8.81 10.92 -1.79
C ALA A 82 -9.39 12.30 -2.07
N PHE A 83 -9.59 13.08 -1.02
CA PHE A 83 -9.93 14.49 -1.10
C PHE A 83 -8.82 15.33 -0.49
N GLU A 84 -8.27 16.27 -1.25
CA GLU A 84 -7.43 17.32 -0.71
C GLU A 84 -8.29 18.34 0.02
N LEU A 85 -7.91 18.63 1.27
CA LEU A 85 -8.54 19.65 2.08
C LEU A 85 -7.88 21.00 1.81
N LEU A 86 -8.69 21.94 1.34
CA LEU A 86 -8.32 23.32 1.05
C LEU A 86 -9.02 24.25 2.06
N ALA A 87 -8.54 25.48 2.20
CA ALA A 87 -9.21 26.47 3.06
C ALA A 87 -10.67 26.75 2.63
N SER A 88 -10.97 26.62 1.34
CA SER A 88 -12.28 26.91 0.75
C SER A 88 -13.19 25.68 0.58
N GLY A 89 -12.72 24.47 0.93
CA GLY A 89 -13.46 23.23 0.70
C GLY A 89 -12.55 22.05 0.43
N SER A 90 -12.96 21.13 -0.44
CA SER A 90 -12.14 20.00 -0.86
C SER A 90 -12.18 19.78 -2.36
N ARG A 91 -11.13 19.14 -2.90
CA ARG A 91 -11.13 18.64 -4.28
C ARG A 91 -10.74 17.17 -4.31
N HIS A 92 -11.30 16.44 -5.27
CA HIS A 92 -10.95 15.04 -5.52
C HIS A 92 -9.57 14.94 -6.16
N VAL A 93 -8.79 13.95 -5.73
CA VAL A 93 -7.44 13.65 -6.23
C VAL A 93 -7.25 12.14 -6.40
N VAL A 94 -6.32 11.75 -7.27
CA VAL A 94 -5.96 10.34 -7.53
C VAL A 94 -4.50 10.17 -7.19
N ILE A 95 -4.18 9.33 -6.21
CA ILE A 95 -2.81 9.17 -5.71
C ILE A 95 -2.13 8.02 -6.47
N ASP A 96 -0.98 8.30 -7.08
CA ASP A 96 -0.07 7.27 -7.56
C ASP A 96 0.84 6.82 -6.40
N PRO A 97 0.73 5.57 -5.91
CA PRO A 97 1.51 5.09 -4.77
C PRO A 97 3.01 4.93 -5.07
N ASP A 98 3.43 4.87 -6.33
CA ASP A 98 4.85 4.74 -6.69
C ASP A 98 5.57 6.09 -6.73
N THR A 99 4.84 7.16 -7.09
CA THR A 99 5.40 8.51 -7.20
C THR A 99 5.00 9.44 -6.07
N LEU A 100 3.97 9.07 -5.29
CA LEU A 100 3.33 9.91 -4.26
C LEU A 100 2.80 11.25 -4.79
N VAL A 101 2.54 11.32 -6.09
CA VAL A 101 1.94 12.49 -6.74
C VAL A 101 0.44 12.24 -6.91
N ALA A 102 -0.35 13.26 -6.61
CA ALA A 102 -1.81 13.24 -6.78
C ALA A 102 -2.35 14.33 -7.70
#